data_AF-A0A819N882-F1
#
_entry.id   AF-A0A819N882-F1
#
_cell.length_a   1.000
_cell.length_b   1.000
_cell.length_c   1.000
_cell.angle_alpha   90.00
_cell.angle_beta   90.00
_cell.angle_gamma   90.00
#
_symmetry.space_group_name_H-M   'P 1'
#
loop_
_entity.id
_entity.type
_entity.pdbx_description
1 polymer ?
#
loop_
_entity_poly.entity_id
_entity_poly.type
_entity_poly.pdbx_seq_one_letter_code
_entity_poly.pdbx_strand_id
1 'polypeptide(L)'
;MAHYIYRKIFKLSALKFCKILFETKSNIDSLPMSNNEYSSIEHLAIKNTIYFDALDRLLSYLTDLRQLKLRYLAGYKCKRTQLCPIELNYLSDISLKLVFIYFNIFEQLIKDNFHQVQCLRISTEDDITYLDGNHWEQLISSFMPNLRTFHMNYSNSILCNDRIPLSYDALIEKFTSLFWIERQCSFTHEKDWMGSIDIEIFFSTDPHKKKYNKTFKLIEASTCSSHQEINLNSINHIHLCCIEALNKCKNYFQNVTDLTVDCKLDSCNKSITTTLNRIIPLPRITKLIIEFRRFSFIQLIELLCLTPNVQAMPKL
;
A
#
# COMPACT_ATOMS: atom_id res chain seq x y z
N MET A 1 9.86 16.73 -6.65
CA MET A 1 9.75 15.67 -7.68
C MET A 1 8.61 14.71 -7.36
N ALA A 2 8.48 14.17 -6.13
CA ALA A 2 7.37 13.27 -5.76
C ALA A 2 5.97 13.85 -6.00
N HIS A 3 5.68 15.13 -5.70
CA HIS A 3 4.33 15.69 -5.96
C HIS A 3 3.90 15.59 -7.43
N TYR A 4 4.82 15.83 -8.37
CA TYR A 4 4.54 15.76 -9.81
C TYR A 4 4.18 14.34 -10.23
N ILE A 5 4.85 13.36 -9.62
CA ILE A 5 4.62 11.93 -9.81
C ILE A 5 3.19 11.57 -9.39
N TYR A 6 2.80 11.88 -8.15
CA TYR A 6 1.46 11.58 -7.64
C TYR A 6 0.38 12.24 -8.49
N ARG A 7 0.55 13.53 -8.84
CA ARG A 7 -0.44 14.24 -9.66
C ARG A 7 -0.61 13.61 -11.05
N LYS A 8 0.47 13.13 -11.67
CA LYS A 8 0.37 12.43 -12.97
C LYS A 8 -0.34 11.08 -12.84
N ILE A 9 -0.06 10.32 -11.78
CA ILE A 9 -0.74 9.04 -11.51
C ILE A 9 -2.23 9.26 -11.28
N PHE A 10 -2.60 10.25 -10.46
CA PHE A 10 -4.00 10.53 -10.09
C PHE A 10 -4.84 11.06 -11.25
N LYS A 11 -4.21 11.52 -12.34
CA LYS A 11 -4.91 11.91 -13.59
C LYS A 11 -5.20 10.73 -14.51
N LEU A 12 -4.76 9.53 -14.20
CA LEU A 12 -5.01 8.34 -15.01
C LEU A 12 -6.41 7.81 -14.71
N SER A 13 -7.40 8.24 -15.50
CA SER A 13 -8.83 7.98 -15.28
C SER A 13 -9.25 6.51 -15.36
N ALA A 14 -8.40 5.62 -15.88
CA ALA A 14 -8.68 4.19 -15.94
C ALA A 14 -8.02 3.42 -14.78
N LEU A 15 -7.16 4.07 -13.99
CA LEU A 15 -6.40 3.41 -12.93
C LEU A 15 -7.28 3.27 -11.69
N LYS A 16 -7.86 2.09 -11.48
CA LYS A 16 -8.64 1.76 -10.28
C LYS A 16 -7.82 1.23 -9.11
N PHE A 17 -6.68 0.62 -9.41
CA PHE A 17 -5.80 0.03 -8.41
C PHE A 17 -4.40 0.59 -8.60
N CYS A 18 -3.76 1.05 -7.54
CA CYS A 18 -2.45 1.67 -7.61
C CYS A 18 -1.59 1.19 -6.43
N LYS A 19 -0.43 0.61 -6.75
CA LYS A 19 0.56 0.22 -5.75
C LYS A 19 1.88 0.93 -6.04
N ILE A 20 2.28 1.79 -5.12
CA ILE A 20 3.44 2.66 -5.27
C ILE A 20 4.56 2.16 -4.37
N LEU A 21 5.70 1.82 -4.99
CA LEU A 21 6.94 1.43 -4.34
C LEU A 21 8.07 2.19 -5.01
N PHE A 22 8.56 3.27 -4.40
CA PHE A 22 9.78 3.92 -4.86
C PHE A 22 10.49 4.61 -3.69
N GLU A 23 11.81 4.51 -3.61
CA GLU A 23 12.58 5.20 -2.58
C GLU A 23 12.71 6.68 -2.97
N THR A 24 11.77 7.54 -2.57
CA THR A 24 11.96 8.99 -2.66
C THR A 24 12.32 9.55 -1.31
N LYS A 25 13.45 10.25 -1.27
CA LYS A 25 13.78 11.17 -0.18
C LYS A 25 12.88 12.42 -0.15
N SER A 26 12.10 12.67 -1.20
CA SER A 26 11.23 13.84 -1.30
C SER A 26 9.82 13.56 -0.80
N ASN A 27 9.37 14.35 0.16
CA ASN A 27 8.07 14.22 0.83
C ASN A 27 6.88 14.61 -0.07
N ILE A 28 5.69 14.11 0.28
CA ILE A 28 4.40 14.46 -0.34
C ILE A 28 3.95 15.88 0.01
N ASP A 29 4.59 16.54 0.96
CA ASP A 29 4.24 17.86 1.52
C ASP A 29 4.08 18.97 0.46
N SER A 30 4.58 18.75 -0.76
CA SER A 30 4.43 19.63 -1.93
C SER A 30 3.23 19.34 -2.83
N LEU A 31 2.37 18.36 -2.52
CA LEU A 31 1.12 18.12 -3.26
C LEU A 31 0.13 19.26 -2.94
N PRO A 32 -0.38 20.01 -3.92
CA PRO A 32 -1.48 20.94 -3.67
C PRO A 32 -2.74 20.16 -3.28
N MET A 33 -3.76 20.85 -2.78
CA MET A 33 -5.10 20.25 -2.66
C MET A 33 -5.69 19.98 -4.05
N SER A 34 -6.60 19.02 -4.15
CA SER A 34 -7.33 18.79 -5.39
C SER A 34 -8.23 20.00 -5.70
N ASN A 35 -8.09 20.56 -6.90
CA ASN A 35 -8.99 21.59 -7.43
C ASN A 35 -10.04 20.91 -8.34
N ASN A 36 -10.83 19.99 -7.77
CA ASN A 36 -11.78 19.12 -8.50
C ASN A 36 -11.15 18.16 -9.52
N GLU A 37 -9.83 17.93 -9.44
CA GLU A 37 -9.14 16.89 -10.20
C GLU A 37 -9.17 15.59 -9.37
N TYR A 38 -10.26 14.81 -9.46
CA TYR A 38 -10.39 13.54 -8.75
C TYR A 38 -9.80 12.37 -9.53
N SER A 39 -9.28 11.40 -8.79
CA SER A 39 -8.68 10.17 -9.29
C SER A 39 -9.70 9.04 -9.26
N SER A 40 -9.67 8.18 -10.26
CA SER A 40 -10.48 6.95 -10.34
C SER A 40 -9.97 5.81 -9.44
N ILE A 41 -8.93 6.04 -8.64
CA ILE A 41 -8.29 5.00 -7.83
C ILE A 41 -9.22 4.60 -6.68
N GLU A 42 -9.66 3.35 -6.71
CA GLU A 42 -10.45 2.69 -5.68
C GLU A 42 -9.55 1.96 -4.65
N HIS A 43 -8.36 1.51 -5.06
CA HIS A 43 -7.43 0.78 -4.18
C HIS A 43 -6.03 1.36 -4.25
N LEU A 44 -5.55 1.97 -3.15
CA LEU A 44 -4.24 2.58 -3.07
C LEU A 44 -3.36 1.91 -2.04
N ALA A 45 -2.17 1.45 -2.45
CA ALA A 45 -1.14 0.93 -1.56
C ALA A 45 0.18 1.69 -1.75
N ILE A 46 0.58 2.50 -0.77
CA ILE A 46 1.86 3.21 -0.78
C ILE A 46 2.81 2.54 0.21
N LYS A 47 3.94 2.04 -0.31
CA LYS A 47 4.98 1.40 0.51
C LYS A 47 6.04 2.37 1.04
N ASN A 48 5.92 3.64 0.70
CA ASN A 48 6.81 4.71 1.13
C ASN A 48 6.28 5.36 2.41
N THR A 49 7.11 6.20 3.02
CA THR A 49 6.71 7.04 4.14
C THR A 49 5.86 8.21 3.67
N ILE A 50 4.68 8.36 4.27
CA ILE A 50 3.80 9.51 4.12
C ILE A 50 3.79 10.27 5.43
N TYR A 51 3.93 11.59 5.40
CA TYR A 51 3.78 12.41 6.60
C TYR A 51 2.30 12.66 6.88
N PHE A 52 1.97 12.72 8.16
CA PHE A 52 0.59 12.82 8.62
C PHE A 52 -0.11 14.11 8.14
N ASP A 53 0.62 15.22 8.05
CA ASP A 53 0.14 16.50 7.53
C ASP A 53 -0.12 16.49 6.01
N ALA A 54 0.52 15.59 5.26
CA ALA A 54 0.28 15.39 3.84
C ALA A 54 -0.90 14.45 3.54
N LEU A 55 -1.46 13.77 4.55
CA LEU A 55 -2.51 12.78 4.38
C LEU A 55 -3.79 13.40 3.82
N ASP A 56 -4.24 14.53 4.36
CA ASP A 56 -5.46 15.21 3.89
C ASP A 56 -5.32 15.61 2.41
N ARG A 57 -4.14 16.10 2.01
CA ARG A 57 -3.85 16.42 0.60
C ARG A 57 -3.91 15.19 -0.29
N LEU A 58 -3.32 14.08 0.14
CA LEU A 58 -3.38 12.81 -0.59
C LEU A 58 -4.83 12.34 -0.77
N LEU A 59 -5.61 12.34 0.31
CA LEU A 59 -7.00 11.87 0.30
C LEU A 59 -7.93 12.78 -0.50
N SER A 60 -7.63 14.08 -0.61
CA SER A 60 -8.43 15.02 -1.42
C SER A 60 -8.55 14.64 -2.90
N TYR A 61 -7.60 13.84 -3.43
CA TYR A 61 -7.65 13.35 -4.81
C TYR A 61 -8.45 12.05 -4.96
N LEU A 62 -8.82 11.38 -3.88
CA LEU A 62 -9.19 9.96 -3.87
C LEU A 62 -10.62 9.76 -3.31
N THR A 63 -11.61 10.45 -3.88
CA THR A 63 -13.00 10.40 -3.41
C THR A 63 -13.65 9.02 -3.57
N ASP A 64 -13.25 8.26 -4.58
CA ASP A 64 -13.76 6.91 -4.87
C ASP A 64 -12.98 5.79 -4.14
N LEU A 65 -12.10 6.16 -3.20
CA LEU A 65 -11.22 5.22 -2.53
C LEU A 65 -12.01 4.24 -1.66
N ARG A 66 -11.82 2.95 -1.91
CA ARG A 66 -12.36 1.83 -1.14
C ARG A 66 -11.34 1.26 -0.18
N GLN A 67 -10.07 1.22 -0.59
CA GLN A 67 -9.00 0.61 0.18
C GLN A 67 -7.75 1.47 0.21
N LEU A 68 -7.25 1.74 1.42
CA LEU A 68 -6.01 2.46 1.67
C LEU A 68 -5.01 1.61 2.44
N LYS A 69 -3.80 1.45 1.91
CA LYS A 69 -2.69 0.79 2.59
C LYS A 69 -1.43 1.65 2.60
N LEU A 70 -1.04 2.15 3.76
CA LEU A 70 0.18 2.92 3.95
C LEU A 70 1.17 2.11 4.79
N ARG A 71 2.36 1.86 4.24
CA ARG A 71 3.42 1.13 4.97
C ARG A 71 4.02 1.96 6.09
N TYR A 72 4.07 3.28 5.97
CA TYR A 72 4.53 4.16 7.03
C TYR A 72 3.75 5.48 6.94
N LEU A 73 3.05 5.82 8.00
CA LEU A 73 2.44 7.13 8.22
C LEU A 73 3.15 7.76 9.42
N ALA A 74 3.91 8.84 9.18
CA ALA A 74 4.82 9.44 10.16
C ALA A 74 4.29 10.78 10.72
N GLY A 75 4.34 10.97 12.04
CA GLY A 75 3.66 12.06 12.74
C GLY A 75 4.54 13.05 13.51
N TYR A 76 5.83 13.22 13.18
CA TYR A 76 6.74 14.08 13.95
C TYR A 76 6.23 15.52 14.14
N LYS A 77 5.80 15.87 15.36
CA LYS A 77 5.40 17.24 15.77
C LYS A 77 4.26 17.85 14.94
N CYS A 78 3.42 17.04 14.29
CA CYS A 78 2.40 17.59 13.38
C CYS A 78 1.11 17.96 14.15
N LYS A 79 0.70 19.22 14.03
CA LYS A 79 -0.70 19.62 14.22
C LYS A 79 -1.40 19.36 12.90
N ARG A 80 -2.48 18.58 12.92
CA ARG A 80 -3.31 18.41 11.73
C ARG A 80 -3.90 19.76 11.36
N THR A 81 -3.52 20.28 10.20
CA THR A 81 -4.21 21.42 9.59
C THR A 81 -5.32 20.82 8.75
N GLN A 82 -6.44 20.49 9.40
CA GLN A 82 -7.60 20.01 8.66
C GLN A 82 -8.10 21.18 7.82
N LEU A 83 -7.75 21.16 6.54
CA LEU A 83 -8.00 22.28 5.63
C LEU A 83 -9.43 22.24 5.05
N CYS A 84 -10.04 21.04 4.94
CA CYS A 84 -11.42 20.80 4.49
C CYS A 84 -11.90 19.41 4.96
N PRO A 85 -13.22 19.17 5.11
CA PRO A 85 -13.77 17.81 5.23
C PRO A 85 -13.51 17.05 3.94
N ILE A 86 -13.03 15.81 4.03
CA ILE A 86 -12.82 14.93 2.88
C ILE A 86 -13.85 13.83 2.93
N GLU A 87 -14.76 13.79 1.96
CA GLU A 87 -15.76 12.74 1.88
C GLU A 87 -15.15 11.47 1.28
N LEU A 88 -14.94 10.45 2.12
CA LEU A 88 -14.44 9.13 1.73
C LEU A 88 -15.59 8.11 1.81
N ASN A 89 -16.66 8.35 1.06
CA ASN A 89 -17.94 7.66 1.19
C ASN A 89 -17.87 6.14 0.93
N TYR A 90 -16.83 5.68 0.22
CA TYR A 90 -16.66 4.28 -0.15
C TYR A 90 -15.53 3.57 0.59
N LEU A 91 -14.81 4.26 1.48
CA LEU A 91 -13.62 3.73 2.15
C LEU A 91 -14.00 2.66 3.18
N SER A 92 -13.78 1.40 2.82
CA SER A 92 -14.13 0.23 3.63
C SER A 92 -12.94 -0.40 4.33
N ASP A 93 -11.74 -0.35 3.73
CA ASP A 93 -10.55 -1.02 4.25
C ASP A 93 -9.38 -0.06 4.44
N ILE A 94 -8.80 -0.08 5.62
CA ILE A 94 -7.64 0.74 5.98
C ILE A 94 -6.56 -0.14 6.59
N SER A 95 -5.33 0.06 6.13
CA SER A 95 -4.14 -0.57 6.68
C SER A 95 -3.04 0.46 6.84
N LEU A 96 -2.69 0.80 8.08
CA LEU A 96 -1.71 1.83 8.41
C LEU A 96 -0.64 1.25 9.32
N LYS A 97 0.63 1.55 9.06
CA LYS A 97 1.65 1.47 10.08
C LYS A 97 2.04 2.88 10.51
N LEU A 98 1.65 3.21 11.73
CA LEU A 98 1.80 4.50 12.38
C LEU A 98 3.18 4.57 13.02
N VAL A 99 3.86 5.70 12.83
CA VAL A 99 5.24 5.92 13.32
C VAL A 99 5.28 7.31 13.94
N PHE A 100 5.51 7.39 15.25
CA PHE A 100 5.44 8.63 16.03
C PHE A 100 4.11 9.39 15.89
N ILE A 101 2.98 8.68 15.94
CA ILE A 101 1.63 9.27 15.96
C ILE A 101 0.94 8.89 17.27
N TYR A 102 0.73 9.89 18.11
CA TYR A 102 -0.02 9.70 19.36
C TYR A 102 -1.47 9.31 19.12
N PHE A 103 -2.04 8.52 20.03
CA PHE A 103 -3.39 7.99 19.92
C PHE A 103 -4.44 9.08 19.73
N ASN A 104 -4.36 10.18 20.47
CA ASN A 104 -5.32 11.30 20.36
C ASN A 104 -5.33 11.94 18.95
N ILE A 105 -4.18 11.98 18.27
CA ILE A 105 -4.07 12.48 16.89
C ILE A 105 -4.72 11.49 15.92
N PHE A 106 -4.48 10.19 16.13
CA PHE A 106 -5.08 9.13 15.32
C PHE A 106 -6.59 9.00 15.56
N GLU A 107 -7.04 9.17 16.80
CA GLU A 107 -8.44 9.20 17.19
C GLU A 107 -9.18 10.30 16.43
N GLN A 108 -8.59 11.50 16.31
CA GLN A 108 -9.18 12.57 15.51
C GLN A 108 -9.28 12.17 14.03
N LEU A 109 -8.27 11.48 13.48
CA LEU A 109 -8.33 10.97 12.11
C LEU A 109 -9.50 10.01 11.89
N ILE A 110 -9.73 9.10 12.84
CA ILE A 110 -10.88 8.18 12.84
C ILE A 110 -12.18 8.97 12.82
N LYS A 111 -12.34 9.91 13.76
CA LYS A 111 -13.56 10.71 13.94
C LYS A 111 -13.92 11.49 12.68
N ASP A 112 -12.91 11.94 11.94
CA ASP A 112 -13.14 12.79 10.78
C ASP A 112 -13.39 12.02 9.47
N ASN A 113 -12.87 10.79 9.34
CA ASN A 113 -12.81 10.14 8.02
C ASN A 113 -13.29 8.68 7.98
N PHE A 114 -13.38 7.96 9.10
CA PHE A 114 -13.45 6.48 9.07
C PHE A 114 -14.84 5.90 9.39
N HIS A 115 -15.90 6.70 9.29
CA HIS A 115 -17.26 6.26 9.59
C HIS A 115 -17.76 5.05 8.80
N GLN A 116 -17.33 4.91 7.54
CA GLN A 116 -17.73 3.80 6.65
C GLN A 116 -16.79 2.60 6.70
N VAL A 117 -15.71 2.68 7.48
CA VAL A 117 -14.65 1.65 7.50
C VAL A 117 -15.19 0.37 8.14
N GLN A 118 -15.04 -0.73 7.40
CA GLN A 118 -15.41 -2.07 7.83
C GLN A 118 -14.20 -2.87 8.33
N CYS A 119 -13.01 -2.56 7.82
CA CYS A 119 -11.78 -3.20 8.25
C CYS A 119 -10.69 -2.17 8.57
N LEU A 120 -10.22 -2.18 9.82
CA LEU A 120 -9.12 -1.36 10.28
C LEU A 120 -7.96 -2.26 10.69
N ARG A 121 -6.80 -2.06 10.06
CA ARG A 121 -5.54 -2.73 10.40
C ARG A 121 -4.50 -1.68 10.75
N ILE A 122 -4.06 -1.68 11.99
CA ILE A 122 -3.02 -0.75 12.44
C ILE A 122 -1.80 -1.50 12.93
N SER A 123 -0.64 -0.88 12.75
CA SER A 123 0.59 -1.28 13.41
C SER A 123 1.26 -0.03 13.98
N THR A 124 1.66 -0.02 15.24
CA THR A 124 2.23 1.16 15.89
C THR A 124 3.24 0.77 16.96
N GLU A 125 3.98 1.76 17.44
CA GLU A 125 4.99 1.61 18.49
C GLU A 125 4.97 2.80 19.46
N ASP A 126 5.56 2.59 20.63
CA ASP A 126 5.95 3.61 21.64
C ASP A 126 4.85 4.42 22.36
N ASP A 127 3.58 4.37 21.93
CA ASP A 127 2.47 5.02 22.64
C ASP A 127 1.54 4.01 23.33
N ILE A 128 1.72 3.85 24.64
CA ILE A 128 0.97 2.91 25.47
C ILE A 128 -0.55 3.16 25.48
N THR A 129 -1.01 4.36 25.12
CA THR A 129 -2.45 4.66 25.08
C THR A 129 -3.19 3.86 24.01
N TYR A 130 -2.49 3.34 22.99
CA TYR A 130 -3.07 2.38 22.03
C TYR A 130 -3.48 1.06 22.67
N LEU A 131 -3.00 0.73 23.87
CA LEU A 131 -3.37 -0.45 24.63
C LEU A 131 -4.54 -0.22 25.59
N ASP A 132 -5.22 0.94 25.53
CA ASP A 132 -6.45 1.10 26.29
C ASP A 132 -7.66 0.52 25.54
N GLY A 133 -7.96 -0.75 25.82
CA GLY A 133 -9.09 -1.47 25.21
C GLY A 133 -10.45 -0.77 25.40
N ASN A 134 -10.65 -0.08 26.52
CA ASN A 134 -11.91 0.63 26.79
C ASN A 134 -12.05 1.88 25.91
N HIS A 135 -10.95 2.61 25.70
CA HIS A 135 -10.94 3.79 24.83
C HIS A 135 -11.22 3.37 23.39
N TRP A 136 -10.62 2.28 22.93
CA TRP A 136 -10.93 1.70 21.63
C TRP A 136 -12.39 1.28 21.47
N GLU A 137 -12.95 0.59 22.46
CA GLU A 137 -14.36 0.18 22.47
C GLU A 137 -15.31 1.38 22.32
N GLN A 138 -15.07 2.46 23.08
CA GLN A 138 -15.84 3.70 22.99
C GLN A 138 -15.69 4.37 21.63
N LEU A 139 -14.45 4.44 21.11
CA LEU A 139 -14.14 5.06 19.82
C LEU A 139 -14.81 4.31 18.66
N ILE A 140 -14.68 2.98 18.63
CA ILE A 140 -15.29 2.13 17.60
C ILE A 140 -16.82 2.23 17.66
N SER A 141 -17.41 2.09 18.85
CA SER A 141 -18.86 2.13 19.02
C SER A 141 -19.46 3.47 18.60
N SER A 142 -18.74 4.57 18.83
CA SER A 142 -19.24 5.92 18.55
C SER A 142 -18.99 6.37 17.12
N PHE A 143 -17.83 6.03 16.54
CA PHE A 143 -17.36 6.65 15.29
C PHE A 143 -17.14 5.67 14.14
N MET A 144 -17.10 4.36 14.38
CA MET A 144 -16.92 3.33 13.35
C MET A 144 -17.98 2.22 13.47
N PRO A 145 -19.28 2.55 13.35
CA PRO A 145 -20.38 1.61 13.59
C PRO A 145 -20.39 0.43 12.60
N ASN A 146 -19.77 0.60 11.42
CA ASN A 146 -19.69 -0.42 10.39
C ASN A 146 -18.45 -1.33 10.53
N LEU A 147 -17.61 -1.13 11.55
CA LEU A 147 -16.38 -1.89 11.73
C LEU A 147 -16.69 -3.36 12.08
N ARG A 148 -16.25 -4.26 11.21
CA ARG A 148 -16.39 -5.71 11.35
C ARG A 148 -15.08 -6.38 11.75
N THR A 149 -13.97 -5.82 11.32
CA THR A 149 -12.65 -6.43 11.52
C THR A 149 -11.68 -5.38 12.03
N PHE A 150 -11.11 -5.66 13.20
CA PHE A 150 -10.09 -4.84 13.80
C PHE A 150 -8.83 -5.68 14.01
N HIS A 151 -7.72 -5.23 13.44
CA HIS A 151 -6.41 -5.81 13.68
C HIS A 151 -5.46 -4.75 14.20
N MET A 152 -4.83 -5.03 15.32
CA MET A 152 -3.78 -4.20 15.89
C MET A 152 -2.50 -5.01 16.01
N ASN A 153 -1.38 -4.36 15.74
CA ASN A 153 -0.05 -4.81 16.12
C ASN A 153 0.64 -3.65 16.83
N TYR A 154 1.02 -3.85 18.07
CA TYR A 154 1.68 -2.88 18.89
C TYR A 154 3.01 -3.48 19.34
N SER A 155 4.10 -2.75 19.14
CA SER A 155 5.40 -3.14 19.65
C SER A 155 5.96 -2.03 20.53
N ASN A 156 6.46 -2.38 21.71
CA ASN A 156 7.15 -1.43 22.58
C ASN A 156 8.60 -1.89 22.78
N SER A 157 9.54 -1.00 22.49
CA SER A 157 10.96 -1.25 22.80
C SER A 157 11.25 -0.74 24.19
N ILE A 158 11.33 -1.66 25.17
CA ILE A 158 11.62 -1.30 26.55
C ILE A 158 13.13 -1.39 26.72
N LEU A 159 13.78 -0.24 26.90
CA LEU A 159 15.16 -0.21 27.36
C LEU A 159 15.17 -0.82 28.77
N CYS A 160 15.97 -1.86 28.99
CA CYS A 160 15.94 -2.75 30.17
C CYS A 160 16.08 -2.10 31.57
N ASN A 161 16.16 -0.77 31.66
CA ASN A 161 16.25 -0.04 32.93
C ASN A 161 14.93 0.57 33.40
N ASP A 162 13.93 0.68 32.53
CA ASP A 162 12.60 1.13 32.93
C ASP A 162 11.76 -0.09 33.29
N ARG A 163 11.60 -0.33 34.60
CA ARG A 163 10.74 -1.42 35.11
C ARG A 163 9.38 -1.33 34.42
N ILE A 164 9.06 -2.36 33.64
CA ILE A 164 7.74 -2.58 33.06
C ILE A 164 6.74 -2.38 34.20
N PRO A 165 5.85 -1.37 34.13
CA PRO A 165 4.89 -1.21 35.19
C PRO A 165 4.01 -2.47 35.19
N LEU A 166 3.61 -2.93 36.39
CA LEU A 166 2.60 -3.97 36.63
C LEU A 166 1.25 -3.73 35.88
N SER A 167 1.16 -2.68 35.07
CA SER A 167 0.00 -2.22 34.31
C SER A 167 -0.16 -2.84 32.92
N TYR A 168 0.84 -3.53 32.35
CA TYR A 168 0.73 -4.00 30.95
C TYR A 168 -0.30 -5.14 30.80
N ASP A 169 -0.25 -6.14 31.68
CA ASP A 169 -1.24 -7.22 31.71
C ASP A 169 -2.64 -6.65 31.94
N ALA A 170 -2.77 -5.70 32.88
CA ALA A 170 -4.05 -5.02 33.16
C ALA A 170 -4.59 -4.21 31.97
N LEU A 171 -3.73 -3.68 31.09
CA LEU A 171 -4.14 -3.01 29.86
C LEU A 171 -4.61 -4.02 28.81
N ILE A 172 -3.89 -5.14 28.68
CA ILE A 172 -4.23 -6.22 27.74
C ILE A 172 -5.54 -6.91 28.12
N GLU A 173 -5.78 -7.12 29.41
CA GLU A 173 -7.03 -7.74 29.91
C GLU A 173 -8.27 -6.99 29.42
N LYS A 174 -8.18 -5.67 29.19
CA LYS A 174 -9.29 -4.87 28.62
C LYS A 174 -9.70 -5.31 27.21
N PHE A 175 -8.83 -5.99 26.46
CA PHE A 175 -9.16 -6.56 25.14
C PHE A 175 -9.90 -7.91 25.21
N THR A 176 -10.30 -8.33 26.42
CA THR A 176 -11.11 -9.55 26.65
C THR A 176 -12.58 -9.24 26.99
N SER A 177 -13.00 -7.97 26.91
CA SER A 177 -14.39 -7.59 27.15
C SER A 177 -15.34 -8.25 26.15
N LEU A 178 -16.62 -8.35 26.52
CA LEU A 178 -17.67 -8.92 25.66
C LEU A 178 -17.71 -8.25 24.28
N PHE A 179 -17.46 -6.94 24.23
CA PHE A 179 -17.38 -6.17 22.99
C PHE A 179 -16.40 -6.78 21.96
N TRP A 180 -15.21 -7.20 22.41
CA TRP A 180 -14.17 -7.80 21.55
C TRP A 180 -14.51 -9.24 21.17
N ILE A 181 -15.03 -10.02 22.13
CA ILE A 181 -15.45 -11.41 21.93
C ILE A 181 -16.57 -11.50 20.89
N GLU A 182 -17.61 -10.68 21.01
CA GLU A 182 -18.75 -10.65 20.08
C GLU A 182 -18.32 -10.27 18.66
N ARG A 183 -17.28 -9.43 18.53
CA ARG A 183 -16.67 -9.07 17.24
C ARG A 183 -15.66 -10.09 16.73
N GLN A 184 -15.48 -11.20 17.44
CA GLN A 184 -14.50 -12.24 17.11
C GLN A 184 -13.08 -11.69 16.94
N CYS A 185 -12.77 -10.62 17.67
CA CYS A 185 -11.47 -9.99 17.69
C CYS A 185 -10.68 -10.56 18.86
N SER A 186 -9.76 -11.47 18.57
CA SER A 186 -8.88 -12.09 19.56
C SER A 186 -7.52 -11.42 19.53
N PHE A 187 -6.87 -11.35 20.70
CA PHE A 187 -5.55 -10.74 20.85
C PHE A 187 -4.66 -11.63 21.69
N THR A 188 -3.36 -11.53 21.43
CA THR A 188 -2.32 -12.18 22.23
C THR A 188 -1.17 -11.20 22.38
N HIS A 189 -0.29 -11.48 23.33
CA HIS A 189 0.98 -10.80 23.43
C HIS A 189 2.12 -11.81 23.53
N GLU A 190 3.30 -11.40 23.10
CA GLU A 190 4.54 -12.14 23.26
C GLU A 190 5.63 -11.19 23.72
N LYS A 191 6.61 -11.74 24.46
CA LYS A 191 7.83 -11.02 24.84
C LYS A 191 8.96 -11.61 24.02
N ASP A 192 9.62 -10.78 23.24
CA ASP A 192 10.80 -11.13 22.46
C ASP A 192 12.04 -10.46 23.05
N TRP A 193 13.13 -11.22 23.15
CA TRP A 193 14.37 -10.75 23.74
C TRP A 193 15.41 -10.52 22.64
N MET A 194 15.69 -9.25 22.33
CA MET A 194 16.73 -8.85 21.37
C MET A 194 17.97 -8.31 22.08
N GLY A 195 18.65 -9.18 22.83
CA GLY A 195 19.94 -8.89 23.45
C GLY A 195 19.87 -8.01 24.71
N SER A 196 19.84 -6.69 24.55
CA SER A 196 19.76 -5.72 25.68
C SER A 196 18.47 -4.89 25.65
N ILE A 197 17.51 -5.30 24.83
CA ILE A 197 16.21 -4.66 24.65
C ILE A 197 15.16 -5.76 24.75
N ASP A 198 14.22 -5.58 25.66
CA ASP A 198 13.01 -6.38 25.73
C ASP A 198 11.96 -5.74 24.84
N ILE A 199 11.42 -6.52 23.90
CA ILE A 199 10.37 -6.08 23.00
C ILE A 199 9.08 -6.79 23.41
N GLU A 200 8.10 -6.02 23.85
CA GLU A 200 6.75 -6.54 24.07
C GLU A 200 5.91 -6.29 22.82
N ILE A 201 5.34 -7.36 22.27
CA ILE A 201 4.51 -7.31 21.07
C ILE A 201 3.11 -7.75 21.43
N PHE A 202 2.13 -6.87 21.25
CA PHE A 202 0.71 -7.17 21.36
C PHE A 202 0.10 -7.20 19.96
N PHE A 203 -0.62 -8.26 19.62
CA PHE A 203 -1.18 -8.38 18.28
C PHE A 203 -2.51 -9.14 18.23
N SER A 204 -3.35 -8.78 17.26
CA SER A 204 -4.58 -9.51 16.97
C SER A 204 -4.27 -10.87 16.35
N THR A 205 -4.92 -11.91 16.87
CA THR A 205 -4.89 -13.26 16.31
C THR A 205 -6.12 -13.46 15.43
N ASP A 206 -5.91 -14.05 14.26
CA ASP A 206 -7.01 -14.44 13.39
C ASP A 206 -7.35 -15.91 13.71
N PRO A 207 -8.51 -16.20 14.33
CA PRO A 207 -8.88 -17.55 14.72
C PRO A 207 -9.00 -18.51 13.53
N HIS A 208 -9.11 -17.99 12.30
CA HIS A 208 -9.25 -18.77 11.08
C HIS A 208 -7.97 -18.87 10.24
N LYS A 209 -6.89 -18.16 10.57
CA LYS A 209 -5.58 -18.32 9.90
C LYS A 209 -4.77 -19.47 10.49
N LYS A 210 -4.97 -20.67 9.96
CA LYS A 210 -3.89 -21.66 9.91
C LYS A 210 -2.72 -21.06 9.12
N LYS A 211 -1.59 -20.85 9.82
CA LYS A 211 -0.24 -20.57 9.29
C LYS A 211 -0.04 -21.32 7.97
N TYR A 212 0.05 -20.63 6.84
CA TYR A 212 0.58 -21.25 5.61
C TYR A 212 1.33 -20.30 4.66
N ASN A 213 2.44 -20.86 4.21
CA ASN A 213 3.09 -20.77 2.89
C ASN A 213 4.15 -19.69 2.65
N LYS A 214 5.40 -20.14 2.89
CA LYS A 214 6.59 -19.77 2.09
C LYS A 214 6.23 -19.75 0.61
N THR A 215 6.50 -18.62 -0.04
CA THR A 215 6.43 -18.49 -1.49
C THR A 215 7.72 -19.00 -2.11
N PHE A 216 7.63 -19.99 -3.01
CA PHE A 216 8.72 -20.39 -3.89
C PHE A 216 8.95 -19.33 -4.97
N LYS A 217 10.22 -19.07 -5.29
CA LYS A 217 10.68 -18.40 -6.51
C LYS A 217 11.30 -19.46 -7.40
N LEU A 218 10.91 -19.48 -8.67
CA LEU A 218 11.69 -20.16 -9.72
C LEU A 218 12.43 -19.09 -10.52
N ILE A 219 13.73 -19.29 -10.71
CA ILE A 219 14.59 -18.48 -11.57
C ILE A 219 15.09 -19.36 -12.71
N GLU A 220 15.04 -18.76 -13.89
CA GLU A 220 15.77 -19.03 -15.15
C GLU A 220 15.50 -20.32 -15.94
N ALA A 221 15.03 -20.11 -17.17
CA ALA A 221 15.49 -20.88 -18.31
C ALA A 221 16.23 -19.93 -19.27
N SER A 222 17.54 -20.12 -19.33
CA SER A 222 18.44 -19.58 -20.33
C SER A 222 18.17 -20.18 -21.72
N THR A 223 18.56 -19.42 -22.75
CA THR A 223 18.82 -19.84 -24.15
C THR A 223 17.65 -20.42 -24.95
N CYS A 224 16.86 -19.55 -25.58
CA CYS A 224 16.16 -19.91 -26.83
C CYS A 224 17.18 -19.92 -27.99
N SER A 225 17.83 -21.06 -28.18
CA SER A 225 18.49 -21.43 -29.43
C SER A 225 18.02 -22.83 -29.83
N SER A 226 16.88 -22.92 -30.50
CA SER A 226 16.57 -23.97 -31.48
C SER A 226 15.24 -23.67 -32.19
N HIS A 227 15.21 -24.04 -33.47
CA HIS A 227 14.13 -23.82 -34.43
C HIS A 227 12.83 -24.55 -34.05
N GLN A 228 12.00 -23.93 -33.22
CA GLN A 228 10.56 -24.21 -33.17
C GLN A 228 9.82 -23.00 -33.74
N GLU A 229 8.94 -23.22 -34.72
CA GLU A 229 7.97 -22.20 -35.13
C GLU A 229 7.03 -21.94 -33.96
N ILE A 230 7.39 -20.97 -33.13
CA ILE A 230 6.56 -20.54 -32.02
C ILE A 230 5.32 -19.89 -32.63
N ASN A 231 4.14 -20.49 -32.41
CA ASN A 231 2.87 -19.86 -32.75
C ASN A 231 2.70 -18.60 -31.89
N LEU A 232 3.02 -17.44 -32.45
CA LEU A 232 2.98 -16.16 -31.74
C LEU A 232 1.57 -15.78 -31.27
N ASN A 233 0.53 -16.38 -31.83
CA ASN A 233 -0.86 -16.07 -31.48
C ASN A 233 -1.31 -16.67 -30.15
N SER A 234 -0.60 -17.67 -29.60
CA SER A 234 -0.92 -18.23 -28.29
C SER A 234 -0.30 -17.46 -27.13
N ILE A 235 0.58 -16.48 -27.41
CA ILE A 235 1.28 -15.70 -26.40
C ILE A 235 0.37 -14.58 -25.89
N ASN A 236 0.02 -14.64 -24.60
CA ASN A 236 -0.78 -13.63 -23.91
C ASN A 236 0.03 -12.80 -22.89
N HIS A 237 1.24 -13.25 -22.51
CA HIS A 237 2.11 -12.58 -21.56
C HIS A 237 3.51 -12.38 -22.15
N ILE A 238 4.02 -11.14 -22.06
CA ILE A 238 5.42 -10.84 -22.36
C ILE A 238 6.14 -10.40 -21.08
N HIS A 239 7.31 -10.98 -20.85
CA HIS A 239 8.25 -10.55 -19.82
C HIS A 239 9.50 -9.97 -20.48
N LEU A 240 9.73 -8.67 -20.27
CA LEU A 240 10.88 -7.96 -20.79
C LEU A 240 11.95 -7.85 -19.71
N CYS A 241 13.06 -8.55 -19.90
CA CYS A 241 14.19 -8.54 -18.96
C CYS A 241 15.38 -7.69 -19.45
N CYS A 242 15.40 -7.27 -20.73
CA CYS A 242 16.49 -6.51 -21.32
C CYS A 242 16.03 -5.63 -22.51
N ILE A 243 16.54 -4.39 -22.60
CA ILE A 243 16.21 -3.46 -23.70
C ILE A 243 16.78 -3.90 -25.06
N GLU A 244 17.89 -4.63 -25.06
CA GLU A 244 18.50 -5.13 -26.30
C GLU A 244 17.63 -6.19 -26.96
N ALA A 245 16.99 -7.05 -26.15
CA ALA A 245 16.00 -8.01 -26.65
C ALA A 245 14.80 -7.29 -27.26
N LEU A 246 14.34 -6.21 -26.63
CA LEU A 246 13.25 -5.38 -27.13
C LEU A 246 13.61 -4.73 -28.50
N ASN A 247 14.83 -4.21 -28.65
CA ASN A 247 15.30 -3.59 -29.89
C ASN A 247 15.54 -4.59 -31.02
N LYS A 248 15.88 -5.85 -30.69
CA LYS A 248 16.12 -6.92 -31.66
C LYS A 248 14.84 -7.69 -32.04
N CYS A 249 13.76 -7.53 -31.27
CA CYS A 249 12.50 -8.22 -31.53
C CYS A 249 11.85 -7.70 -32.81
N LYS A 250 11.65 -8.59 -33.79
CA LYS A 250 10.96 -8.30 -35.06
C LYS A 250 9.51 -8.78 -35.08
N ASN A 251 9.09 -9.50 -34.04
CA ASN A 251 7.77 -10.13 -33.96
C ASN A 251 6.75 -9.17 -33.36
N TYR A 252 5.51 -9.25 -33.83
CA TYR A 252 4.37 -8.55 -33.26
C TYR A 252 3.44 -9.57 -32.59
N PHE A 253 3.15 -9.37 -31.30
CA PHE A 253 2.37 -10.29 -30.50
C PHE A 253 0.96 -9.73 -30.27
N GLN A 254 0.05 -10.04 -31.20
CA GLN A 254 -1.28 -9.41 -31.25
C GLN A 254 -2.22 -9.74 -30.08
N ASN A 255 -2.01 -10.86 -29.38
CA ASN A 255 -2.90 -11.37 -28.33
C ASN A 255 -2.41 -11.12 -26.91
N VAL A 256 -1.38 -10.29 -26.74
CA VAL A 256 -0.81 -9.99 -25.43
C VAL A 256 -1.73 -9.09 -24.63
N THR A 257 -2.02 -9.53 -23.41
CA THR A 257 -2.83 -8.82 -22.40
C THR A 257 -2.02 -8.50 -21.14
N ASP A 258 -0.94 -9.25 -20.91
CA ASP A 258 -0.10 -9.12 -19.73
C ASP A 258 1.31 -8.67 -20.13
N LEU A 259 1.82 -7.64 -19.45
CA LEU A 259 3.18 -7.13 -19.66
C LEU A 259 3.93 -7.04 -18.33
N THR A 260 5.05 -7.74 -18.23
CA THR A 260 6.03 -7.55 -17.16
C THR A 260 7.27 -6.86 -17.72
N VAL A 261 7.71 -5.78 -17.08
CA VAL A 261 8.96 -5.09 -17.42
C VAL A 261 9.91 -5.16 -16.23
N ASP A 262 10.91 -6.03 -16.35
CA ASP A 262 12.02 -6.27 -15.41
C ASP A 262 13.36 -5.91 -16.08
N CYS A 263 13.43 -4.71 -16.65
CA CYS A 263 14.63 -4.24 -17.33
C CYS A 263 15.38 -3.23 -16.45
N LYS A 264 16.69 -3.42 -16.28
CA LYS A 264 17.60 -2.31 -15.94
C LYS A 264 17.72 -1.39 -17.15
N LEU A 265 16.78 -0.46 -17.31
CA LEU A 265 16.82 0.54 -18.38
C LEU A 265 17.76 1.67 -18.00
N ASP A 266 19.06 1.51 -18.28
CA ASP A 266 20.03 2.60 -18.10
C ASP A 266 20.01 3.65 -19.23
N SER A 267 19.07 3.58 -20.17
CA SER A 267 19.15 4.42 -21.37
C SER A 267 18.33 5.70 -21.27
N CYS A 268 19.03 6.82 -21.05
CA CYS A 268 18.50 8.18 -21.02
C CYS A 268 17.78 8.69 -22.29
N ASN A 269 17.58 7.96 -23.41
CA ASN A 269 17.23 8.66 -24.66
C ASN A 269 16.35 7.99 -25.74
N LYS A 270 15.58 6.93 -25.46
CA LYS A 270 14.49 6.52 -26.38
C LYS A 270 13.23 6.19 -25.61
N SER A 271 12.08 6.68 -26.06
CA SER A 271 10.79 6.37 -25.41
C SER A 271 10.51 4.88 -25.58
N ILE A 272 10.66 4.12 -24.50
CA ILE A 272 10.37 2.70 -24.43
C ILE A 272 8.97 2.38 -24.95
N THR A 273 8.04 3.32 -24.81
CA THR A 273 6.68 3.19 -25.32
C THR A 273 6.64 3.03 -26.83
N THR A 274 7.48 3.76 -27.57
CA THR A 274 7.56 3.65 -29.03
C THR A 274 8.04 2.26 -29.42
N THR A 275 9.01 1.71 -28.68
CA THR A 275 9.52 0.36 -28.94
C THR A 275 8.52 -0.71 -28.55
N LEU A 276 7.83 -0.56 -27.42
CA LEU A 276 6.77 -1.47 -26.98
C LEU A 276 5.59 -1.50 -27.95
N ASN A 277 5.13 -0.34 -28.41
CA ASN A 277 3.98 -0.26 -29.31
C ASN A 277 4.26 -0.89 -30.69
N ARG A 278 5.54 -1.16 -31.02
CA ARG A 278 5.92 -1.92 -32.23
C ARG A 278 5.81 -3.44 -32.07
N ILE A 279 5.84 -3.94 -30.84
CA ILE A 279 5.85 -5.39 -30.57
C ILE A 279 4.54 -5.88 -29.97
N ILE A 280 3.76 -5.01 -29.30
CA ILE A 280 2.49 -5.37 -28.66
C ILE A 280 1.45 -4.27 -28.82
N PRO A 281 0.15 -4.63 -28.84
CA PRO A 281 -0.94 -3.67 -28.78
C PRO A 281 -1.11 -3.15 -27.35
N LEU A 282 -0.42 -2.05 -27.01
CA LEU A 282 -0.51 -1.43 -25.68
C LEU A 282 -1.95 -1.17 -25.18
N PRO A 283 -2.91 -0.76 -26.05
CA PRO A 283 -4.30 -0.62 -25.62
C PRO A 283 -4.96 -1.90 -25.12
N ARG A 284 -4.47 -3.09 -25.47
CA ARG A 284 -5.04 -4.38 -25.02
C ARG A 284 -4.46 -4.86 -23.68
N ILE A 285 -3.44 -4.20 -23.16
CA ILE A 285 -2.82 -4.61 -21.90
C ILE A 285 -3.79 -4.38 -20.76
N THR A 286 -4.15 -5.46 -20.07
CA THR A 286 -5.00 -5.48 -18.90
C THR A 286 -4.22 -5.64 -17.61
N LYS A 287 -2.95 -6.06 -17.68
CA LYS A 287 -2.07 -6.21 -16.52
C LYS A 287 -0.67 -5.72 -16.83
N LEU A 288 -0.17 -4.80 -16.00
CA LEU A 288 1.17 -4.25 -16.12
C LEU A 288 1.94 -4.43 -14.81
N ILE A 289 3.06 -5.14 -14.86
CA ILE A 289 3.99 -5.30 -13.75
C ILE A 289 5.30 -4.63 -14.14
N ILE A 290 5.79 -3.71 -13.31
CA ILE A 290 7.08 -3.03 -13.56
C ILE A 290 7.95 -3.20 -12.32
N GLU A 291 9.09 -3.86 -12.49
CA GLU A 291 10.07 -4.07 -11.43
C GLU A 291 11.07 -2.90 -11.43
N PHE A 292 10.95 -2.03 -10.42
CA PHE A 292 11.72 -0.79 -10.33
C PHE A 292 13.12 -1.05 -9.76
N ARG A 293 14.12 -1.05 -10.64
CA ARG A 293 15.49 -0.73 -10.22
C ARG A 293 16.10 0.45 -10.96
N ARG A 294 15.71 0.74 -12.21
CA ARG A 294 16.21 1.88 -13.03
C ARG A 294 15.22 2.45 -14.07
N PHE A 295 13.92 2.22 -13.93
CA PHE A 295 12.94 2.69 -14.92
C PHE A 295 12.67 4.19 -14.78
N SER A 296 12.79 4.98 -15.86
CA SER A 296 12.47 6.41 -15.83
C SER A 296 10.98 6.60 -15.55
N PHE A 297 10.66 7.42 -14.55
CA PHE A 297 9.27 7.69 -14.20
C PHE A 297 8.48 8.36 -15.35
N ILE A 298 9.14 9.18 -16.18
CA ILE A 298 8.48 9.80 -17.34
C ILE A 298 8.03 8.72 -18.31
N GLN A 299 8.90 7.76 -18.60
CA GLN A 299 8.58 6.61 -19.45
C GLN A 299 7.45 5.75 -18.86
N LEU A 300 7.33 5.68 -17.53
CA LEU A 300 6.28 4.93 -16.87
C LEU A 300 4.93 5.58 -17.11
N ILE A 301 4.87 6.90 -16.94
CA ILE A 301 3.66 7.67 -17.20
C ILE A 301 3.26 7.57 -18.67
N GLU A 302 4.23 7.72 -19.60
CA GLU A 302 3.96 7.52 -21.03
C GLU A 302 3.38 6.12 -21.29
N LEU A 303 3.93 5.08 -20.67
CA LEU A 303 3.46 3.70 -20.83
C LEU A 303 2.05 3.52 -20.26
N LEU A 304 1.78 4.07 -19.08
CA LEU A 304 0.45 4.03 -18.46
C LEU A 304 -0.60 4.79 -19.29
N CYS A 305 -0.24 5.93 -19.88
CA CYS A 305 -1.12 6.66 -20.80
C CYS A 305 -1.49 5.86 -22.06
N LEU A 306 -0.65 4.92 -22.48
CA LEU A 306 -0.88 4.07 -23.65
C LEU A 306 -1.50 2.71 -23.32
N THR A 307 -1.70 2.41 -22.04
CA THR A 307 -2.25 1.14 -21.55
C THR A 307 -3.54 1.37 -20.74
N PRO A 308 -4.58 1.97 -21.36
CA PRO A 308 -5.80 2.39 -20.67
C PRO A 308 -6.59 1.24 -20.03
N ASN A 309 -6.37 0.00 -20.44
CA ASN A 309 -7.13 -1.15 -19.92
C ASN A 309 -6.45 -1.84 -18.74
N VAL A 310 -5.32 -1.34 -18.25
CA VAL A 310 -4.59 -1.95 -17.13
C VAL A 310 -5.43 -1.90 -15.86
N GLN A 311 -6.03 -3.05 -15.52
CA GLN A 311 -6.61 -3.32 -14.22
C GLN A 311 -5.48 -3.80 -13.32
N ALA A 312 -5.06 -3.00 -12.35
CA ALA A 312 -4.01 -3.45 -11.45
C ALA A 312 -4.57 -4.55 -10.54
N MET A 313 -4.26 -5.81 -10.87
CA MET A 313 -4.65 -6.95 -10.05
C MET A 313 -4.03 -6.84 -8.66
N PRO A 314 -4.82 -6.95 -7.56
CA PRO A 314 -4.26 -7.20 -6.26
C PRO A 314 -3.61 -8.59 -6.27
N LYS A 315 -2.27 -8.65 -6.12
CA LYS A 315 -1.64 -9.86 -5.57
C LYS A 315 -2.04 -9.90 -4.10
N LEU A 316 -3.06 -10.71 -3.77
CA LEU A 316 -3.41 -11.12 -2.41
C LEU A 316 -2.24 -11.83 -1.74
#